data_AF-A0A9E3S4C3-F1
#
_entry.id   AF-A0A9E3S4C3-F1
#
_cell.length_a   1.000
_cell.length_b   1.000
_cell.length_c   1.000
_cell.angle_alpha   90.00
_cell.angle_beta   90.00
_cell.angle_gamma   90.00
#
_symmetry.space_group_name_H-M   'P 1'
#
loop_
_entity.id
_entity.type
_entity.pdbx_description
1 polymer ?
#
loop_
_entity_poly.entity_id
_entity_poly.type
_entity_poly.pdbx_seq_one_letter_code
_entity_poly.pdbx_strand_id
1 'polypeptide(L)'
;MKLTTLRATLVLAMLVAACACRSSAPEPQVVEQDVVLDARAEGGYTFKGPYGLAGTLTYGADGWSLNGVFQFPTGGYRVSGVDVNVLKSLPEQVHITIYVSSPPKDAMTTQVITEVAINRAISVSSSARFAIRVTANAS
;
A
#
# COMPACT_ATOMS: atom_id res chain seq x y z
N MET A 1 16.87 -13.57 47.30
CA MET A 1 16.61 -15.01 47.16
C MET A 1 15.38 -15.38 47.98
N LYS A 2 14.24 -15.60 47.32
CA LYS A 2 13.04 -16.23 47.88
C LYS A 2 12.51 -17.19 46.82
N LEU A 3 12.41 -18.45 47.21
CA LEU A 3 12.02 -19.61 46.42
C LEU A 3 10.49 -19.78 46.45
N THR A 4 9.96 -20.54 45.48
CA THR A 4 8.64 -21.23 45.46
C THR A 4 7.40 -20.33 45.37
N THR A 5 6.50 -20.50 44.39
CA THR A 5 5.62 -21.69 44.27
C THR A 5 5.14 -21.90 42.84
N LEU A 6 5.34 -23.11 42.31
CA LEU A 6 4.72 -23.66 41.10
C LEU A 6 3.23 -23.94 41.37
N ARG A 7 2.32 -23.49 40.50
CA ARG A 7 1.00 -24.11 40.35
C ARG A 7 0.80 -24.49 38.89
N ALA A 8 1.02 -25.77 38.63
CA ALA A 8 0.58 -26.43 37.42
C ALA A 8 -0.95 -26.46 37.41
N THR A 9 -1.57 -25.96 36.35
CA THR A 9 -2.97 -26.25 36.05
C THR A 9 -3.02 -26.72 34.60
N LEU A 10 -3.00 -28.04 34.48
CA LEU A 10 -3.21 -28.80 33.27
C LEU A 10 -4.70 -28.68 32.91
N VAL A 11 -5.05 -27.99 31.82
CA VAL A 11 -6.38 -28.11 31.22
C VAL A 11 -6.19 -28.80 29.88
N LEU A 12 -6.43 -30.10 29.90
CA LEU A 12 -6.50 -30.96 28.74
C LEU A 12 -7.88 -30.76 28.10
N ALA A 13 -7.95 -30.00 27.00
CA ALA A 13 -9.12 -29.94 26.15
C ALA A 13 -8.80 -30.64 24.82
N MET A 14 -9.16 -31.92 24.78
CA MET A 14 -9.22 -32.76 23.59
C MET A 14 -10.40 -32.27 22.74
N LEU A 15 -10.17 -31.80 21.50
CA LEU A 15 -11.26 -31.60 20.54
C LEU A 15 -10.82 -31.86 19.09
N VAL A 16 -11.22 -33.05 18.62
CA VAL A 16 -11.68 -33.40 17.27
C VAL A 16 -10.77 -33.02 16.09
N ALA A 17 -10.03 -34.04 15.63
CA ALA A 17 -9.52 -34.13 14.28
C ALA A 17 -10.69 -34.25 13.27
N ALA A 18 -11.19 -33.11 12.79
CA ALA A 18 -11.93 -33.06 11.54
C ALA A 18 -10.91 -32.84 10.41
N CYS A 19 -10.55 -33.91 9.72
CA CYS A 19 -9.81 -33.85 8.47
C CYS A 19 -10.69 -33.15 7.42
N ALA A 20 -10.68 -31.83 7.43
CA ALA A 20 -11.22 -31.02 6.37
C ALA A 20 -10.12 -30.87 5.31
N CYS A 21 -10.13 -31.75 4.30
CA CYS A 21 -9.57 -31.42 2.99
C CYS A 21 -10.43 -30.29 2.39
N ARG A 22 -10.43 -29.11 3.00
CA ARG A 22 -10.85 -27.88 2.34
C ARG A 22 -9.73 -27.55 1.38
N SER A 23 -9.98 -27.79 0.10
CA SER A 23 -9.33 -27.04 -0.98
C SER A 23 -9.66 -25.56 -0.74
N SER A 24 -8.89 -24.90 0.12
CA SER A 24 -8.84 -23.45 0.12
C SER A 24 -8.08 -23.08 -1.14
N ALA A 25 -8.80 -22.70 -2.19
CA ALA A 25 -8.21 -21.89 -3.25
C ALA A 25 -7.40 -20.78 -2.55
N PRO A 26 -6.12 -20.59 -2.90
CA PRO A 26 -5.30 -19.60 -2.22
C PRO A 26 -6.01 -18.24 -2.31
N GLU A 27 -6.30 -17.66 -1.15
CA GLU A 27 -6.89 -16.33 -1.06
C GLU A 27 -5.92 -15.35 -1.74
N PRO A 28 -6.41 -14.41 -2.58
CA PRO A 28 -5.53 -13.43 -3.23
C PRO A 28 -4.72 -12.69 -2.17
N GLN A 29 -3.39 -12.74 -2.27
CA GLN A 29 -2.54 -12.04 -1.32
C GLN A 29 -2.56 -10.55 -1.66
N VAL A 30 -3.27 -9.78 -0.85
CA VAL A 30 -3.30 -8.31 -0.91
C VAL A 30 -2.19 -7.79 0.02
N VAL A 31 -1.19 -7.12 -0.56
CA VAL A 31 -0.07 -6.54 0.19
C VAL A 31 -0.23 -5.03 0.22
N GLU A 32 -0.38 -4.47 1.42
CA GLU A 32 -0.49 -3.05 1.65
C GLU A 32 0.83 -2.48 2.18
N GLN A 33 1.30 -1.41 1.55
CA GLN A 33 2.57 -0.76 1.88
C GLN A 33 2.40 0.76 1.89
N ASP A 34 2.74 1.39 3.01
CA ASP A 34 2.67 2.84 3.15
C ASP A 34 3.84 3.52 2.41
N VAL A 35 3.58 4.73 1.91
CA VAL A 35 4.54 5.57 1.19
C VAL A 35 5.01 6.68 2.12
N VAL A 36 6.32 6.93 2.11
CA VAL A 36 6.92 7.98 2.95
C VAL A 36 6.78 9.32 2.25
N LEU A 37 6.28 10.32 2.98
CA LEU A 37 6.14 11.70 2.53
C LEU A 37 7.16 12.59 3.23
N ASP A 38 7.90 13.35 2.45
CA ASP A 38 8.87 14.35 2.92
C ASP A 38 8.39 15.75 2.50
N ALA A 39 8.29 16.67 3.46
CA ALA A 39 7.85 18.04 3.19
C ALA A 39 8.88 18.82 2.36
N ARG A 40 8.40 19.68 1.46
CA ARG A 40 9.23 20.54 0.61
C ARG A 40 9.26 21.98 1.12
N ALA A 41 10.35 22.69 0.85
CA ALA A 41 10.55 24.09 1.27
C ALA A 41 9.49 25.06 0.70
N GLU A 42 8.99 24.80 -0.51
CA GLU A 42 8.02 25.65 -1.22
C GLU A 42 6.55 25.25 -0.93
N GLY A 43 6.34 24.33 0.03
CA GLY A 43 5.07 23.66 0.24
C GLY A 43 4.92 22.38 -0.59
N GLY A 44 4.01 21.51 -0.16
CA GLY A 44 3.82 20.17 -0.72
C GLY A 44 4.84 19.13 -0.24
N TYR A 45 4.87 18.00 -0.94
CA TYR A 45 5.60 16.80 -0.52
C TYR A 45 6.38 16.18 -1.70
N THR A 46 7.56 15.65 -1.42
CA THR A 46 8.16 14.55 -2.21
C THR A 46 7.78 13.24 -1.56
N PHE A 47 7.74 12.15 -2.33
CA PHE A 47 7.48 10.84 -1.77
C PHE A 47 8.29 9.73 -2.41
N LYS A 48 8.53 8.68 -1.63
CA LYS A 48 9.15 7.43 -2.07
C LYS A 48 8.39 6.25 -1.47
N GLY A 49 8.24 5.19 -2.26
CA GLY A 49 7.42 4.04 -1.92
C GLY A 49 7.91 2.73 -2.54
N PRO A 50 7.12 1.67 -2.42
CA PRO A 50 7.46 0.35 -2.97
C PRO A 50 7.51 0.38 -4.51
N TYR A 51 8.11 -0.66 -5.10
CA TYR A 51 8.26 -0.80 -6.56
C TYR A 51 8.95 0.38 -7.24
N GLY A 52 9.91 1.00 -6.54
CA GLY A 52 10.62 2.17 -7.03
C GLY A 52 9.73 3.41 -7.21
N LEU A 53 8.55 3.43 -6.57
CA LEU A 53 7.66 4.59 -6.64
C LEU A 53 8.37 5.83 -6.09
N ALA A 54 8.41 6.88 -6.90
CA ALA A 54 8.86 8.20 -6.48
C ALA A 54 8.02 9.29 -7.12
N GLY A 55 7.87 10.43 -6.45
CA GLY A 55 7.07 11.52 -6.99
C GLY A 55 6.90 12.72 -6.07
N THR A 56 5.91 13.53 -6.40
CA THR A 56 5.57 14.77 -5.71
C THR A 56 4.06 14.96 -5.56
N LEU A 57 3.66 15.60 -4.46
CA LEU A 57 2.38 16.25 -4.27
C LEU A 57 2.62 17.75 -4.22
N THR A 58 2.07 18.50 -5.17
CA THR A 58 2.25 19.95 -5.28
C THR A 58 0.91 20.66 -5.26
N TYR A 59 0.82 21.77 -4.51
CA TYR A 59 -0.37 22.63 -4.53
C TYR A 59 -0.19 23.76 -5.55
N GLY A 60 -1.17 23.97 -6.43
CA GLY A 60 -1.17 24.99 -7.47
C GLY A 60 -2.52 25.66 -7.63
N ALA A 61 -2.72 26.32 -8.77
CA ALA A 61 -3.95 27.08 -9.06
C ALA A 61 -5.22 26.20 -9.03
N ASP A 62 -5.12 24.97 -9.52
CA ASP A 62 -6.25 24.03 -9.63
C ASP A 62 -6.37 23.07 -8.43
N GLY A 63 -5.61 23.33 -7.36
CA GLY A 63 -5.54 22.48 -6.17
C GLY A 63 -4.29 21.60 -6.13
N TRP A 64 -4.40 20.45 -5.47
CA TRP A 64 -3.28 19.52 -5.32
C TRP A 64 -3.09 18.65 -6.57
N SER A 65 -1.85 18.38 -6.93
CA SER A 65 -1.46 17.49 -8.03
C SER A 65 -0.50 16.42 -7.53
N LEU A 66 -0.93 15.16 -7.64
CA LEU A 66 -0.12 13.96 -7.45
C LEU A 66 0.57 13.62 -8.76
N ASN A 67 1.89 13.59 -8.77
CA ASN A 67 2.71 13.16 -9.90
C ASN A 67 3.74 12.15 -9.42
N GLY A 68 3.78 10.95 -10.00
CA GLY A 68 4.76 9.94 -9.63
C GLY A 68 5.06 8.97 -10.75
N VAL A 69 6.12 8.19 -10.56
CA VAL A 69 6.56 7.15 -11.48
C VAL A 69 6.95 5.93 -10.68
N PHE A 70 6.45 4.77 -11.09
CA PHE A 70 6.94 3.46 -10.65
C PHE A 70 8.09 3.01 -11.53
N GLN A 71 9.07 2.34 -10.94
CA GLN A 71 10.16 1.69 -11.66
C GLN A 71 10.09 0.18 -11.42
N PHE A 72 9.23 -0.50 -12.18
CA PHE A 72 9.02 -1.93 -12.00
C PHE A 72 10.22 -2.72 -12.54
N PRO A 73 10.66 -3.78 -11.84
CA PRO A 73 11.87 -4.51 -12.19
C PRO A 73 11.74 -5.34 -13.49
N THR A 74 10.52 -5.67 -13.89
CA THR A 74 10.20 -6.45 -15.09
C THR A 74 8.96 -5.89 -15.77
N GLY A 75 8.76 -6.29 -17.03
CA GLY A 75 7.49 -6.07 -17.71
C GLY A 75 6.34 -6.87 -17.05
N GLY A 76 5.10 -6.39 -17.24
CA GLY A 76 3.89 -7.10 -16.83
C GLY A 76 3.24 -6.60 -15.53
N TYR A 77 3.95 -5.78 -14.74
CA TYR A 77 3.31 -4.98 -13.70
C TYR A 77 2.34 -3.96 -14.31
N ARG A 78 1.25 -3.68 -13.61
CA ARG A 78 0.28 -2.65 -14.02
C ARG A 78 -0.14 -1.82 -12.82
N VAL A 79 -0.39 -0.54 -13.07
CA VAL A 79 -1.15 0.32 -12.16
C VAL A 79 -2.60 0.31 -12.62
N SER A 80 -3.47 -0.26 -11.82
CA SER A 80 -4.89 -0.46 -12.17
C SER A 80 -5.75 0.75 -11.81
N GLY A 81 -5.28 1.61 -10.91
CA GLY A 81 -6.00 2.82 -10.53
C GLY A 81 -5.33 3.57 -9.38
N VAL A 82 -5.79 4.79 -9.19
CA VAL A 82 -5.47 5.64 -8.03
C VAL A 82 -6.81 6.10 -7.47
N ASP A 83 -7.13 5.65 -6.27
CA ASP A 83 -8.31 6.10 -5.52
C ASP A 83 -7.92 7.20 -4.53
N VAL A 84 -8.81 8.17 -4.36
CA VAL A 84 -8.60 9.33 -3.51
C VAL A 84 -9.82 9.48 -2.62
N ASN A 85 -9.63 9.16 -1.35
CA ASN A 85 -10.65 9.26 -0.33
C ASN A 85 -10.40 10.49 0.55
N VAL A 86 -11.35 11.42 0.54
CA VAL A 86 -11.30 12.65 1.35
C VAL A 86 -12.19 12.47 2.57
N LEU A 87 -11.57 12.49 3.74
CA LEU A 87 -12.26 12.38 5.02
C LEU A 87 -12.79 13.74 5.46
N LYS A 88 -14.00 13.73 6.04
CA LYS A 88 -14.65 14.91 6.61
C LYS A 88 -14.02 15.27 7.95
N SER A 89 -12.82 15.87 7.93
CA SER A 89 -12.09 16.33 9.11
C SER A 89 -11.58 17.76 8.95
N LEU A 90 -11.12 18.36 10.06
CA LEU A 90 -10.46 19.67 10.05
C LEU A 90 -9.10 19.60 10.79
N PRO A 91 -7.96 19.74 10.10
CA PRO A 91 -7.81 19.86 8.64
C PRO A 91 -8.30 18.61 7.91
N GLU A 92 -8.60 18.76 6.60
CA GLU A 92 -9.01 17.65 5.74
C GLU A 92 -7.91 16.58 5.70
N GLN A 93 -8.31 15.32 5.82
CA GLN A 93 -7.40 14.18 5.66
C GLN A 93 -7.71 13.48 4.34
N VAL A 94 -6.67 13.20 3.57
CA VAL A 94 -6.76 12.62 2.24
C VAL A 94 -5.95 11.32 2.21
N HIS A 95 -6.64 10.22 1.96
CA HIS A 95 -6.02 8.91 1.78
C HIS A 95 -5.98 8.57 0.29
N ILE A 96 -4.79 8.33 -0.21
CA ILE A 96 -4.57 7.96 -1.61
C ILE A 96 -4.16 6.49 -1.65
N THR A 97 -4.92 5.67 -2.36
CA THR A 97 -4.60 4.26 -2.57
C THR A 97 -4.25 4.01 -4.03
N ILE A 98 -3.05 3.51 -4.28
CA ILE A 98 -2.57 3.18 -5.61
C ILE A 98 -2.62 1.66 -5.76
N TYR A 99 -3.39 1.18 -6.73
CA TYR A 99 -3.56 -0.25 -6.97
C TYR A 99 -2.57 -0.75 -8.00
N VAL A 100 -1.78 -1.75 -7.63
CA VAL A 100 -0.79 -2.40 -8.48
C VAL A 100 -1.13 -3.87 -8.63
N SER A 101 -1.00 -4.42 -9.84
CA SER A 101 -1.03 -5.86 -10.08
C SER A 101 0.34 -6.34 -10.55
N SER A 102 0.86 -7.40 -9.94
CA SER A 102 2.04 -8.09 -10.44
C SER A 102 1.69 -8.90 -11.69
N PRO A 103 2.69 -9.30 -12.51
CA PRO A 103 2.48 -10.37 -13.48
C PRO A 103 2.21 -11.71 -12.77
N PRO A 104 1.51 -12.68 -13.42
CA PRO A 104 1.37 -14.04 -12.92
C PRO A 104 2.72 -14.69 -12.63
N LYS A 105 2.77 -15.59 -11.63
CA LYS A 105 4.02 -16.23 -11.20
C LYS A 105 4.72 -17.04 -12.30
N ASP A 106 3.95 -17.57 -13.24
CA ASP A 106 4.41 -18.35 -14.40
C ASP A 106 4.58 -17.52 -15.67
N ALA A 107 4.33 -16.21 -15.61
CA ALA A 107 4.52 -15.33 -16.75
C ALA A 107 6.00 -15.20 -17.10
N MET A 108 6.33 -15.49 -18.35
CA MET A 108 7.64 -15.17 -18.91
C MET A 108 7.74 -13.66 -19.08
N THR A 109 8.46 -12.99 -18.18
CA THR A 109 8.69 -11.55 -18.22
C THR A 109 10.13 -11.24 -18.60
N THR A 110 10.33 -10.14 -19.32
CA THR A 110 11.67 -9.62 -19.59
C THR A 110 12.16 -8.83 -18.39
N GLN A 111 13.44 -9.01 -18.05
CA GLN A 111 14.10 -8.21 -17.01
C GLN A 111 14.52 -6.87 -17.59
N VAL A 112 13.60 -5.92 -17.55
CA VAL A 112 13.80 -4.54 -17.97
C VAL A 112 13.04 -3.62 -17.02
N ILE A 113 13.68 -2.54 -16.60
CA ILE A 113 13.01 -1.52 -15.80
C ILE A 113 11.90 -0.91 -16.64
N THR A 114 10.67 -1.09 -16.19
CA THR A 114 9.47 -0.57 -16.86
C THR A 114 8.91 0.57 -16.03
N GLU A 115 8.91 1.77 -16.62
CA GLU A 115 8.39 2.96 -15.97
C GLU A 115 6.88 3.10 -16.21
N VAL A 116 6.13 3.35 -15.13
CA VAL A 116 4.68 3.60 -15.20
C VAL A 116 4.37 4.86 -14.42
N ALA A 117 3.94 5.90 -15.14
CA ALA A 117 3.57 7.17 -14.54
C ALA A 117 2.16 7.14 -13.93
N ILE A 118 1.98 7.88 -12.84
CA ILE A 118 0.70 8.22 -12.25
C ILE A 118 0.55 9.74 -12.18
N ASN A 119 -0.64 10.22 -12.54
CA ASN A 119 -1.00 11.62 -12.41
C ASN A 119 -2.46 11.74 -11.94
N ARG A 120 -2.68 12.51 -10.87
CA ARG A 120 -4.03 12.85 -10.39
C ARG A 120 -4.12 14.26 -9.83
N ALA A 121 -5.14 14.98 -10.26
CA ALA A 121 -5.60 16.20 -9.61
C ALA A 121 -6.46 15.87 -8.39
N ILE A 122 -6.33 16.65 -7.32
CA ILE A 122 -7.02 16.46 -6.04
C ILE A 122 -7.52 17.83 -5.56
N SER A 123 -8.84 18.03 -5.63
CA SER A 123 -9.49 19.29 -5.27
C SER A 123 -9.87 19.31 -3.79
N VAL A 124 -8.90 19.62 -2.94
CA VAL A 124 -9.01 19.75 -1.48
C VAL A 124 -8.27 21.00 -1.00
N SER A 125 -8.47 21.38 0.26
CA SER A 125 -7.80 22.53 0.89
C SER A 125 -6.28 22.45 0.80
N SER A 126 -5.62 23.62 0.70
CA SER A 126 -4.15 23.74 0.80
C SER A 126 -3.59 23.27 2.15
N SER A 127 -4.42 23.17 3.19
CA SER A 127 -4.04 22.67 4.52
C SER A 127 -4.28 21.17 4.72
N ALA A 128 -4.70 20.45 3.67
CA ALA A 128 -4.97 19.02 3.72
C ALA A 128 -3.73 18.20 4.14
N ARG A 129 -3.99 17.11 4.84
CA ARG A 129 -2.97 16.14 5.27
C ARG A 129 -3.11 14.87 4.44
N PHE A 130 -1.99 14.38 3.91
CA PHE A 130 -1.97 13.25 2.98
C PHE A 130 -1.42 12.00 3.65
N ALA A 131 -2.01 10.86 3.31
CA ALA A 131 -1.42 9.55 3.47
C ALA A 131 -1.52 8.82 2.12
N ILE A 132 -0.44 8.17 1.71
CA ILE A 132 -0.40 7.40 0.46
C ILE A 132 -0.07 5.95 0.79
N ARG A 133 -0.79 5.03 0.16
CA ARG A 133 -0.59 3.59 0.25
C ARG A 133 -0.58 2.96 -1.12
N VAL A 134 0.27 1.95 -1.30
CA VAL A 134 0.24 1.06 -2.45
C VAL A 134 -0.37 -0.26 -2.01
N THR A 135 -1.42 -0.68 -2.71
CA THR A 135 -2.06 -1.98 -2.53
C THR A 135 -1.72 -2.84 -3.74
N ALA A 136 -0.95 -3.90 -3.52
CA ALA A 136 -0.57 -4.84 -4.55
C ALA A 136 -1.39 -6.12 -4.45
N ASN A 137 -1.99 -6.53 -5.57
CA ASN A 137 -2.62 -7.83 -5.68
C ASN A 137 -1.66 -8.79 -6.38
N ALA A 138 -1.33 -9.91 -5.72
CA ALA A 138 -0.70 -11.02 -6.39
C ALA A 138 -1.72 -11.70 -7.32
N SER A 139 -1.41 -11.70 -8.62
CA SER A 139 -2.14 -12.44 -9.65
C SER A 139 -1.75 -13.91 -9.69
#